data_AF-A0A1V5SLG3-F1
#
_entry.id   AF-A0A1V5SLG3-F1
#
_cell.length_a   1.000
_cell.length_b   1.000
_cell.length_c   1.000
_cell.angle_alpha   90.00
_cell.angle_beta   90.00
_cell.angle_gamma   90.00
#
_symmetry.space_group_name_H-M   'P 1'
#
loop_
_entity.id
_entity.type
_entity.pdbx_description
1 polymer ?
#
loop_
_entity_poly.entity_id
_entity_poly.type
_entity_poly.pdbx_seq_one_letter_code
_entity_poly.pdbx_strand_id
1 'polypeptide(L)'
;MVRGIQRFQEHFKDHTHQYVLIGGAACDLIMQDAALPFRGTKDLDIVLCVEVLDKAFGEAFWEFIRGGKYKFQQRSSGEKRYYRFVEPEDDNYPWMLELFSRKPEAFPLVPGSHLTPIPVDEDIDSLSAILLNEDYYHFLHSGRKMIQGVSLVGPEHLIPLKARAWLDLTERKAKGEQVDSKSIAKHKNDIFRLYRVIDPGQVLDVPAAIRDDITAFFNAIADEPVDLKSLGISSTDSSRVIVELRRFYSRVA
;
A
#
# COMPACT_ATOMS: atom_id res chain seq x y z
N MET A 1 1.68 -6.57 -15.13
CA MET A 1 3.01 -6.80 -14.56
C MET A 1 3.69 -5.48 -14.30
N VAL A 2 3.87 -5.17 -13.03
CA VAL A 2 4.62 -4.00 -12.54
C VAL A 2 6.05 -4.06 -13.06
N ARG A 3 6.50 -2.96 -13.66
CA ARG A 3 7.87 -2.86 -14.16
C ARG A 3 8.86 -2.99 -13.00
N GLY A 4 9.87 -3.84 -13.16
CA GLY A 4 10.95 -4.03 -12.18
C GLY A 4 10.59 -4.86 -10.94
N ILE A 5 9.40 -5.46 -10.88
CA ILE A 5 9.01 -6.30 -9.74
C ILE A 5 9.87 -7.57 -9.61
N GLN A 6 10.22 -8.22 -10.73
CA GLN A 6 11.10 -9.39 -10.72
C GLN A 6 12.48 -9.05 -10.18
N ARG A 7 13.02 -7.90 -10.58
CA ARG A 7 14.30 -7.41 -10.06
C ARG A 7 14.24 -7.12 -8.57
N PHE A 8 13.17 -6.51 -8.10
CA PHE A 8 12.94 -6.29 -6.67
C PHE A 8 12.83 -7.63 -5.91
N GLN A 9 12.05 -8.58 -6.44
CA GLN A 9 11.90 -9.91 -5.87
C GLN A 9 13.25 -10.63 -5.72
N GLU A 10 14.05 -10.66 -6.79
CA GLU A 10 15.36 -11.33 -6.80
C GLU A 10 16.33 -10.67 -5.81
N HIS A 11 16.36 -9.34 -5.77
CA HIS A 11 17.23 -8.56 -4.90
C HIS A 11 16.88 -8.73 -3.41
N PHE A 12 15.58 -8.78 -3.08
CA PHE A 12 15.10 -8.84 -1.69
C PHE A 12 14.62 -10.24 -1.26
N LYS A 13 15.02 -11.30 -1.96
CA LYS A 13 14.56 -12.69 -1.69
C LYS A 13 14.86 -13.15 -0.26
N ASP A 14 16.01 -12.76 0.29
CA ASP A 14 16.47 -13.13 1.64
C ASP A 14 15.91 -12.17 2.71
N HIS A 15 15.23 -11.11 2.28
CA HIS A 15 14.71 -10.02 3.11
C HIS A 15 13.17 -9.98 3.17
N THR A 16 12.50 -11.03 2.69
CA THR A 16 11.03 -11.08 2.60
C THR A 16 10.29 -10.95 3.93
N HIS A 17 10.95 -11.20 5.06
CA HIS A 17 10.38 -11.02 6.39
C HIS A 17 10.42 -9.56 6.89
N GLN A 18 11.16 -8.68 6.21
CA GLN A 18 11.47 -7.31 6.65
C GLN A 18 10.62 -6.23 5.98
N TYR A 19 9.80 -6.61 5.00
CA TYR A 19 8.88 -5.72 4.31
C TYR A 19 7.56 -6.39 3.95
N VAL A 20 6.58 -5.56 3.59
CA VAL A 20 5.30 -5.98 3.04
C VAL A 20 4.92 -5.03 1.90
N LEU A 21 4.73 -5.54 0.69
CA LEU A 21 4.22 -4.75 -0.44
C LEU A 21 2.71 -4.54 -0.30
N ILE A 22 2.30 -3.29 -0.52
CA ILE A 22 0.90 -2.88 -0.54
C ILE A 22 0.57 -2.18 -1.87
N GLY A 23 -0.54 -1.42 -1.88
CA GLY A 23 -0.83 -0.47 -2.94
C GLY A 23 -1.10 -1.11 -4.30
N GLY A 24 -0.73 -0.41 -5.37
CA GLY A 24 -1.05 -0.84 -6.74
C GLY A 24 -0.36 -2.14 -7.15
N ALA A 25 0.89 -2.32 -6.69
CA ALA A 25 1.71 -3.44 -7.13
C ALA A 25 1.27 -4.76 -6.50
N ALA A 26 0.93 -4.74 -5.21
CA ALA A 26 0.32 -5.90 -4.56
C ALA A 26 -0.99 -6.30 -5.25
N CYS A 27 -1.81 -5.33 -5.67
CA CYS A 27 -3.03 -5.62 -6.42
C CYS A 27 -2.75 -6.29 -7.77
N ASP A 28 -1.77 -5.77 -8.54
CA ASP A 28 -1.41 -6.35 -9.84
C ASP A 28 -0.97 -7.81 -9.70
N LEU A 29 -0.12 -8.10 -8.70
CA LEU A 29 0.36 -9.46 -8.42
C LEU A 29 -0.76 -10.42 -8.01
N ILE A 30 -1.66 -10.00 -7.12
CA ILE A 30 -2.81 -10.83 -6.68
C ILE A 30 -3.76 -11.11 -7.84
N MET A 31 -4.06 -10.08 -8.64
CA MET A 31 -4.98 -10.24 -9.77
C MET A 31 -4.36 -11.12 -10.85
N GLN A 32 -3.05 -10.99 -11.11
CA GLN A 32 -2.31 -11.86 -12.01
C GLN A 32 -2.32 -13.32 -11.55
N ASP A 33 -2.12 -13.58 -10.25
CA ASP A 33 -2.20 -14.92 -9.66
C ASP A 33 -3.58 -15.56 -9.88
N ALA A 34 -4.64 -14.74 -9.86
CA ALA A 34 -6.01 -15.15 -10.19
C ALA A 34 -6.35 -15.14 -11.69
N ALA A 35 -5.36 -14.95 -12.58
CA ALA A 35 -5.56 -14.80 -14.03
C ALA A 35 -6.55 -13.68 -14.43
N LEU A 36 -6.62 -12.61 -13.63
CA LEU A 36 -7.47 -11.45 -13.85
C LEU A 36 -6.65 -10.21 -14.25
N PRO A 37 -7.16 -9.35 -15.14
CA PRO A 37 -6.47 -8.11 -15.50
C PRO A 37 -6.55 -7.09 -14.35
N PHE A 38 -5.48 -6.33 -14.17
CA PHE A 38 -5.44 -5.15 -13.30
C PHE A 38 -4.84 -3.96 -14.06
N ARG A 39 -5.11 -2.74 -13.56
CA ARG A 39 -4.51 -1.54 -14.16
C ARG A 39 -3.01 -1.52 -13.90
N GLY A 40 -2.23 -1.04 -14.86
CA GLY A 40 -0.80 -0.87 -14.66
C GLY A 40 -0.48 0.08 -13.49
N THR A 41 0.59 -0.24 -12.77
CA THR A 41 1.26 0.67 -11.84
C THR A 41 2.76 0.59 -12.09
N LYS A 42 3.49 1.64 -11.78
CA LYS A 42 4.96 1.68 -11.83
C LYS A 42 5.58 1.89 -10.44
N ASP A 43 4.73 1.99 -9.43
CA ASP A 43 5.08 2.37 -8.07
C ASP A 43 5.08 1.13 -7.19
N LEU A 44 6.09 1.00 -6.32
CA LEU A 44 6.10 0.05 -5.20
C LEU A 44 5.88 0.80 -3.90
N ASP A 45 4.79 0.46 -3.24
CA ASP A 45 4.46 0.90 -1.89
C ASP A 45 4.93 -0.19 -0.90
N ILE A 46 5.90 0.16 -0.06
CA ILE A 46 6.65 -0.79 0.78
C ILE A 46 6.46 -0.43 2.25
N VAL A 47 5.79 -1.30 3.02
CA VAL A 47 5.71 -1.18 4.47
C VAL A 47 6.89 -1.90 5.10
N LEU A 48 7.70 -1.19 5.88
CA LEU A 48 8.86 -1.74 6.58
C LEU A 48 8.46 -2.37 7.93
N CYS A 49 8.97 -3.57 8.19
CA CYS A 49 8.80 -4.29 9.45
C CYS A 49 9.90 -3.85 10.43
N VAL A 50 9.71 -2.69 11.08
CA VAL A 50 10.77 -1.98 11.85
C VAL A 50 11.35 -2.79 13.01
N GLU A 51 10.63 -3.81 13.47
CA GLU A 51 11.05 -4.71 14.56
C GLU A 51 12.12 -5.72 14.14
N VAL A 52 12.23 -5.98 12.84
CA VAL A 52 13.12 -7.01 12.29
C VAL A 52 14.08 -6.44 11.23
N LEU A 53 14.11 -5.11 11.06
CA LEU A 53 15.11 -4.48 10.22
C LEU A 53 16.50 -4.65 10.84
N ASP A 54 17.46 -5.00 10.00
CA ASP A 54 18.85 -5.17 10.37
C ASP A 54 19.77 -4.49 9.35
N LYS A 55 21.06 -4.43 9.69
CA LYS A 55 22.10 -3.83 8.85
C LYS A 55 22.07 -4.39 7.42
N ALA A 56 21.89 -5.71 7.28
CA ALA A 56 21.88 -6.39 5.99
C ALA A 56 20.75 -5.87 5.09
N PHE A 57 19.55 -5.65 5.64
CA PHE A 57 18.46 -5.02 4.90
C PHE A 57 18.81 -3.61 4.42
N GLY A 58 19.38 -2.78 5.29
CA GLY A 58 19.74 -1.41 4.93
C GLY A 58 20.79 -1.36 3.82
N GLU A 59 21.79 -2.23 3.90
CA GLU A 59 22.81 -2.38 2.85
C GLU A 59 22.19 -2.84 1.53
N ALA A 60 21.34 -3.87 1.56
CA ALA A 60 20.62 -4.36 0.38
C ALA A 60 19.72 -3.27 -0.21
N PHE A 61 19.02 -2.50 0.63
CA PHE A 61 18.14 -1.43 0.16
C PHE A 61 18.93 -0.31 -0.52
N TRP A 62 20.03 0.15 0.09
CA TRP A 62 20.89 1.17 -0.52
C TRP A 62 21.62 0.67 -1.77
N GLU A 63 21.96 -0.61 -1.84
CA GLU A 63 22.45 -1.24 -3.07
C GLU A 63 21.41 -1.17 -4.18
N PHE A 64 20.14 -1.49 -3.90
CA PHE A 64 19.05 -1.37 -4.87
C PHE A 64 18.85 0.08 -5.34
N ILE A 65 18.88 1.03 -4.41
CA ILE A 65 18.77 2.47 -4.72
C ILE A 65 19.92 2.94 -5.63
N ARG A 66 21.16 2.57 -5.31
CA ARG A 66 22.35 2.91 -6.11
C ARG A 66 22.35 2.22 -7.46
N GLY A 67 21.95 0.95 -7.50
CA GLY A 67 21.84 0.15 -8.71
C GLY A 67 20.85 0.73 -9.72
N GLY A 68 19.71 1.25 -9.23
CA GLY A 68 18.71 1.97 -10.05
C GLY A 68 19.05 3.43 -10.30
N LYS A 69 20.04 3.99 -9.58
CA LYS A 69 20.40 5.41 -9.56
C LYS A 69 19.20 6.31 -9.33
N TYR A 70 18.39 5.96 -8.33
CA TYR A 70 17.19 6.70 -8.02
C TYR A 70 17.48 8.13 -7.55
N LYS A 71 16.59 9.05 -7.92
CA LYS A 71 16.50 10.38 -7.32
C LYS A 71 15.67 10.30 -6.04
N PHE A 72 15.93 11.20 -5.09
CA PHE A 72 15.14 11.34 -3.87
C PHE A 72 14.91 12.82 -3.55
N GLN A 73 13.90 13.13 -2.74
CA GLN A 73 13.57 14.51 -2.41
C GLN A 73 14.53 15.10 -1.37
N GLN A 74 14.91 16.35 -1.59
CA GLN A 74 15.58 17.19 -0.59
C GLN A 74 14.68 18.40 -0.30
N ARG A 75 14.46 18.73 0.98
CA ARG A 75 13.79 19.98 1.33
C ARG A 75 14.68 21.18 0.96
N SER A 76 14.05 22.33 0.74
CA SER A 76 14.75 23.62 0.63
C SER A 76 15.61 23.96 1.87
N SER A 77 15.33 23.34 3.03
CA SER A 77 16.13 23.43 4.25
C SER A 77 17.39 22.55 4.25
N GLY A 78 17.65 21.78 3.19
CA GLY A 78 18.80 20.87 3.09
C GLY A 78 18.56 19.47 3.67
N GLU A 79 17.49 19.27 4.43
CA GLU A 79 17.12 17.98 5.03
C GLU A 79 16.70 16.98 3.94
N LYS A 80 17.43 15.86 3.85
CA LYS A 80 17.18 14.80 2.87
C LYS A 80 16.03 13.91 3.34
N ARG A 81 15.14 13.53 2.42
CA ARG A 81 13.95 12.72 2.69
C ARG A 81 14.06 11.38 1.98
N TYR A 82 14.57 10.39 2.70
CA TYR A 82 14.83 9.04 2.19
C TYR A 82 13.64 8.08 2.37
N TYR A 83 12.42 8.55 2.05
CA TYR A 83 11.20 7.72 2.07
C TYR A 83 10.56 7.56 0.69
N ARG A 84 10.95 8.38 -0.30
CA ARG A 84 10.45 8.32 -1.67
C ARG A 84 11.60 8.44 -2.64
N PHE A 85 11.77 7.41 -3.46
CA PHE A 85 12.79 7.30 -4.50
C PHE A 85 12.10 7.22 -5.85
N VAL A 86 12.47 8.08 -6.79
CA VAL A 86 11.78 8.25 -8.08
C VAL A 86 12.78 8.30 -9.24
N GLU A 87 12.28 8.10 -10.46
CA GLU A 87 13.00 8.32 -11.71
C GLU A 87 14.38 7.63 -11.74
N PRO A 88 14.42 6.29 -11.62
CA PRO A 88 15.66 5.55 -11.83
C PRO A 88 16.20 5.79 -13.25
N GLU A 89 17.52 5.77 -13.42
CA GLU A 89 18.13 5.86 -14.76
C GLU A 89 17.96 4.55 -15.55
N ASP A 90 17.99 3.41 -14.85
CA ASP A 90 17.71 2.10 -15.44
C ASP A 90 16.22 1.82 -15.37
N ASP A 91 15.61 1.73 -16.55
CA ASP A 91 14.18 1.59 -16.67
C ASP A 91 13.69 0.16 -16.33
N ASN A 92 14.59 -0.80 -16.08
CA ASN A 92 14.26 -2.10 -15.51
C ASN A 92 13.94 -2.05 -14.01
N TYR A 93 14.06 -0.89 -13.37
CA TYR A 93 13.65 -0.67 -11.98
C TYR A 93 12.21 -0.15 -11.89
N PRO A 94 11.53 -0.36 -10.74
CA PRO A 94 10.27 0.33 -10.46
C PRO A 94 10.45 1.85 -10.54
N TRP A 95 9.50 2.56 -11.14
CA TRP A 95 9.64 4.00 -11.35
C TRP A 95 9.67 4.79 -10.05
N MET A 96 8.93 4.32 -9.05
CA MET A 96 8.92 4.89 -7.70
C MET A 96 8.95 3.80 -6.64
N LEU A 97 9.71 4.03 -5.58
CA LEU A 97 9.64 3.31 -4.31
C LEU A 97 9.15 4.29 -3.23
N GLU A 98 8.14 3.90 -2.48
CA GLU A 98 7.62 4.67 -1.36
C GLU A 98 7.62 3.83 -0.09
N LEU A 99 8.24 4.36 0.96
CA LEU A 99 8.44 3.67 2.23
C LEU A 99 7.43 4.13 3.27
N PHE A 100 6.86 3.15 3.95
CA PHE A 100 5.92 3.34 5.05
C PHE A 100 6.36 2.53 6.28
N SER A 101 6.02 3.00 7.46
CA SER A 101 6.26 2.25 8.70
C SER A 101 5.35 2.74 9.80
N ARG A 102 5.23 1.99 10.91
CA ARG A 102 4.85 2.61 12.18
C ARG A 102 6.03 3.41 12.73
N LYS A 103 5.77 4.17 13.80
CA LYS A 103 6.82 4.84 14.55
C LYS A 103 7.75 3.80 15.23
N PRO A 104 9.08 3.85 15.02
CA PRO A 104 10.02 3.08 15.82
C PRO A 104 10.02 3.55 17.28
N GLU A 105 10.08 2.62 18.23
CA GLU A 105 10.03 2.96 19.67
C GLU A 105 11.21 3.82 20.12
N ALA A 106 12.37 3.67 19.47
CA ALA A 106 13.61 4.35 19.82
C ALA A 106 13.63 5.86 19.54
N PHE A 107 12.64 6.43 18.83
CA PHE A 107 12.69 7.83 18.38
C PHE A 107 11.42 8.62 18.73
N PRO A 108 11.52 9.72 19.51
CA PRO A 108 10.38 10.62 19.70
C PRO A 108 10.04 11.31 18.37
N LEU A 109 8.73 11.40 18.06
CA LEU A 109 8.26 12.16 16.90
C LEU A 109 8.43 13.65 17.18
N VAL A 110 8.99 14.38 16.21
CA VAL A 110 8.84 15.84 16.20
C VAL A 110 7.35 16.15 16.01
N PRO A 111 6.70 16.93 16.89
CA PRO A 111 5.28 17.25 16.78
C PRO A 111 4.94 17.81 15.39
N GLY A 112 3.95 17.20 14.72
CA GLY A 112 3.52 17.57 13.37
C GLY A 112 4.32 16.93 12.22
N SER A 113 5.30 16.05 12.51
CA SER A 113 5.98 15.27 11.46
C SER A 113 5.13 14.05 11.03
N HIS A 114 4.93 13.90 9.73
CA HIS A 114 4.38 12.69 9.11
C HIS A 114 5.48 11.67 8.71
N LEU A 115 6.75 11.99 8.99
CA LEU A 115 7.91 11.18 8.68
C LEU A 115 8.63 10.73 9.95
N THR A 116 9.17 9.52 9.91
CA THR A 116 10.00 8.97 10.99
C THR A 116 11.31 8.41 10.43
N PRO A 117 12.46 8.65 11.08
CA PRO A 117 13.71 8.01 10.71
C PRO A 117 13.64 6.52 11.02
N ILE A 118 14.17 5.71 10.12
CA ILE A 118 14.32 4.27 10.29
C ILE A 118 15.81 3.98 10.52
N PRO A 119 16.22 3.75 11.78
CA PRO A 119 17.59 3.34 12.06
C PRO A 119 17.80 1.96 11.45
N VAL A 120 18.90 1.78 10.74
CA VAL A 120 19.33 0.45 10.29
C VAL A 120 20.67 0.12 10.94
N ASP A 121 21.60 1.08 10.96
CA ASP A 121 22.90 1.01 11.63
C ASP A 121 23.48 2.44 11.73
N GLU A 122 24.44 2.72 12.61
CA GLU A 122 25.06 4.06 12.75
C GLU A 122 25.89 4.46 11.52
N ASP A 123 26.41 3.48 10.77
CA ASP A 123 27.26 3.69 9.59
C ASP A 123 26.46 3.81 8.27
N ILE A 124 25.12 3.72 8.33
CA ILE A 124 24.25 3.76 7.16
C ILE A 124 23.37 5.01 7.21
N ASP A 125 23.26 5.73 6.09
CA ASP A 125 22.30 6.84 5.95
C ASP A 125 20.90 6.38 6.37
N SER A 126 20.35 7.01 7.41
CA SER A 126 19.03 6.66 7.96
C SER A 126 17.96 6.80 6.89
N LEU A 127 17.24 5.70 6.62
CA LEU A 127 16.01 5.77 5.82
C LEU A 127 14.96 6.63 6.55
N SER A 128 13.96 7.09 5.82
CA SER A 128 12.75 7.67 6.41
C SER A 128 11.54 6.91 5.90
N ALA A 129 10.42 6.97 6.63
CA ALA A 129 9.18 6.37 6.19
C ALA A 129 7.97 7.27 6.50
N ILE A 130 6.95 7.18 5.66
CA ILE A 130 5.63 7.77 5.92
C ILE A 130 4.97 6.97 7.05
N LEU A 131 4.49 7.68 8.07
CA LEU A 131 3.83 7.05 9.20
C LEU A 131 2.49 6.41 8.79
N LEU A 132 2.38 5.12 9.05
CA LEU A 132 1.13 4.38 9.04
C LEU A 132 0.47 4.46 10.41
N ASN A 133 -0.87 4.50 10.43
CA ASN A 133 -1.64 4.30 11.64
C ASN A 133 -1.35 2.90 12.24
N GLU A 134 -1.25 2.80 13.56
CA GLU A 134 -0.85 1.56 14.26
C GLU A 134 -1.82 0.40 14.01
N ASP A 135 -3.13 0.65 14.03
CA ASP A 135 -4.14 -0.38 13.73
C ASP A 135 -3.95 -0.93 12.32
N TYR A 136 -3.73 -0.05 11.34
CA TYR A 136 -3.43 -0.47 9.96
C TYR A 136 -2.10 -1.20 9.85
N TYR A 137 -1.06 -0.77 10.59
CA TYR A 137 0.23 -1.43 10.57
C TYR A 137 0.13 -2.88 11.05
N HIS A 138 -0.49 -3.09 12.23
CA HIS A 138 -0.69 -4.43 12.79
C HIS A 138 -1.62 -5.28 11.94
N PHE A 139 -2.68 -4.68 11.40
CA PHE A 139 -3.60 -5.36 10.48
C PHE A 139 -2.86 -5.89 9.24
N LEU A 140 -2.01 -5.07 8.61
CA LEU A 140 -1.21 -5.52 7.46
C LEU A 140 -0.23 -6.63 7.82
N HIS A 141 0.39 -6.56 9.01
CA HIS A 141 1.30 -7.60 9.46
C HIS A 141 0.59 -8.93 9.70
N SER A 142 -0.65 -8.91 10.21
CA SER A 142 -1.45 -10.12 10.39
C SER A 142 -1.86 -10.78 9.06
N GLY A 143 -1.91 -10.00 7.98
CA GLY A 143 -2.32 -10.45 6.65
C GLY A 143 -1.20 -10.82 5.70
N ARG A 144 0.05 -10.81 6.18
CA ARG A 144 1.22 -11.03 5.34
C ARG A 144 1.22 -12.44 4.77
N LYS A 145 1.46 -12.54 3.47
CA LYS A 145 1.65 -13.79 2.73
C LYS A 145 2.72 -13.64 1.66
N MET A 146 3.18 -14.78 1.16
CA MET A 146 4.14 -14.85 0.06
C MET A 146 3.38 -15.15 -1.23
N ILE A 147 3.50 -14.27 -2.21
CA ILE A 147 2.99 -14.51 -3.57
C ILE A 147 4.12 -14.22 -4.54
N GLN A 148 4.40 -15.17 -5.44
CA GLN A 148 5.45 -15.02 -6.45
C GLN A 148 6.80 -14.55 -5.85
N GLY A 149 7.17 -15.09 -4.68
CA GLY A 149 8.45 -14.79 -4.02
C GLY A 149 8.57 -13.40 -3.37
N VAL A 150 7.50 -12.61 -3.31
CA VAL A 150 7.46 -11.33 -2.58
C VAL A 150 6.47 -11.36 -1.42
N SER A 151 6.83 -10.65 -0.36
CA SER A 151 5.98 -10.43 0.81
C SER A 151 4.95 -9.36 0.51
N LEU A 152 3.66 -9.69 0.64
CA LEU A 152 2.55 -8.77 0.42
C LEU A 152 1.34 -9.14 1.29
N VAL A 153 0.29 -8.32 1.28
CA VAL A 153 -0.99 -8.64 1.92
C VAL A 153 -2.09 -8.96 0.92
N GLY A 154 -3.09 -9.76 1.32
CA GLY A 154 -4.19 -10.15 0.45
C GLY A 154 -5.23 -9.07 0.15
N PRO A 155 -6.17 -9.35 -0.76
CA PRO A 155 -7.25 -8.42 -1.11
C PRO A 155 -8.04 -7.97 0.12
N GLU A 156 -8.22 -8.86 1.10
CA GLU A 156 -8.92 -8.62 2.36
C GLU A 156 -8.24 -7.53 3.23
N HIS A 157 -6.94 -7.31 3.04
CA HIS A 157 -6.16 -6.26 3.71
C HIS A 157 -5.93 -5.02 2.82
N LEU A 158 -5.91 -5.19 1.50
CA LEU A 158 -5.75 -4.08 0.54
C LEU A 158 -7.03 -3.23 0.39
N ILE A 159 -8.21 -3.83 0.50
CA ILE A 159 -9.48 -3.10 0.39
C ILE A 159 -9.60 -2.02 1.48
N PRO A 160 -9.37 -2.30 2.78
CA PRO A 160 -9.46 -1.28 3.82
C PRO A 160 -8.44 -0.16 3.63
N LEU A 161 -7.20 -0.48 3.22
CA LEU A 161 -6.20 0.54 2.87
C LEU A 161 -6.67 1.47 1.74
N LYS A 162 -7.29 0.92 0.71
CA LYS A 162 -7.85 1.71 -0.40
C LYS A 162 -9.04 2.54 0.04
N ALA A 163 -9.88 2.02 0.92
CA ALA A 163 -11.01 2.76 1.49
C ALA A 163 -10.51 3.98 2.28
N ARG A 164 -9.50 3.78 3.14
CA ARG A 164 -8.83 4.86 3.88
C ARG A 164 -8.20 5.90 2.95
N ALA A 165 -7.45 5.47 1.94
CA ALA A 165 -6.84 6.37 0.97
C ALA A 165 -7.89 7.17 0.17
N TRP A 166 -9.01 6.55 -0.18
CA TRP A 166 -10.12 7.23 -0.82
C TRP A 166 -10.72 8.30 0.10
N LEU A 167 -10.99 7.97 1.37
CA LEU A 167 -11.53 8.92 2.36
C LEU A 167 -10.59 10.11 2.57
N ASP A 168 -9.30 9.85 2.74
CA ASP A 168 -8.27 10.90 2.90
C ASP A 168 -8.23 11.85 1.70
N LEU A 169 -8.14 11.31 0.48
CA LEU A 169 -8.06 12.14 -0.73
C LEU A 169 -9.36 12.91 -0.98
N THR A 170 -10.52 12.31 -0.69
CA THR A 170 -11.83 12.97 -0.79
C THR A 170 -11.96 14.11 0.22
N GLU A 171 -11.55 13.89 1.47
CA GLU A 171 -11.57 14.92 2.52
C GLU A 171 -10.64 16.09 2.19
N ARG A 172 -9.41 15.79 1.76
CA ARG A 172 -8.42 16.81 1.34
C ARG A 172 -8.91 17.63 0.17
N LYS A 173 -9.53 16.99 -0.82
CA LYS A 173 -10.16 17.68 -1.95
C LYS A 173 -11.31 18.58 -1.49
N ALA A 174 -12.15 18.12 -0.56
CA ALA A 174 -13.23 18.93 0.00
C ALA A 174 -12.72 20.14 0.79
N LYS A 175 -11.54 20.04 1.40
CA LYS A 175 -10.82 21.16 2.06
C LYS A 175 -10.15 22.13 1.08
N GLY A 176 -10.26 21.90 -0.23
CA GLY A 176 -9.71 22.78 -1.26
C GLY A 176 -8.28 22.47 -1.68
N GLU A 177 -7.70 21.33 -1.25
CA GLU A 177 -6.40 20.90 -1.76
C GLU A 177 -6.48 20.48 -3.23
N GLN A 178 -5.39 20.71 -3.97
CA GLN A 178 -5.25 20.28 -5.37
C GLN A 178 -5.06 18.76 -5.45
N VAL A 179 -6.18 18.03 -5.49
CA VAL A 179 -6.22 16.56 -5.59
C VAL A 179 -6.84 16.13 -6.92
N ASP A 180 -6.12 15.30 -7.67
CA ASP A 180 -6.63 14.72 -8.92
C ASP A 180 -7.79 13.75 -8.63
N SER A 181 -8.96 14.01 -9.23
CA SER A 181 -10.13 13.14 -9.14
C SER A 181 -9.86 11.72 -9.62
N LYS A 182 -8.93 11.52 -10.57
CA LYS A 182 -8.51 10.19 -11.03
C LYS A 182 -7.80 9.41 -9.92
N SER A 183 -7.05 10.09 -9.05
CA SER A 183 -6.40 9.48 -7.89
C SER A 183 -7.40 9.04 -6.85
N ILE A 184 -8.54 9.73 -6.70
CA ILE A 184 -9.65 9.26 -5.85
C ILE A 184 -10.33 8.06 -6.53
N ALA A 185 -10.73 8.21 -7.80
CA ALA A 185 -11.48 7.19 -8.53
C ALA A 185 -10.74 5.85 -8.65
N LYS A 186 -9.41 5.86 -8.78
CA LYS A 186 -8.63 4.60 -8.86
C LYS A 186 -8.76 3.75 -7.60
N HIS A 187 -8.81 4.33 -6.40
CA HIS A 187 -8.94 3.57 -5.15
C HIS A 187 -10.29 2.87 -5.07
N LYS A 188 -11.38 3.60 -5.42
CA LYS A 188 -12.73 3.02 -5.53
C LYS A 188 -12.73 1.85 -6.52
N ASN A 189 -12.28 2.09 -7.74
CA ASN A 189 -12.31 1.07 -8.80
C ASN A 189 -11.45 -0.16 -8.46
N ASP A 190 -10.32 0.04 -7.77
CA ASP A 190 -9.47 -1.06 -7.33
C ASP A 190 -10.15 -1.92 -6.25
N ILE A 191 -10.98 -1.35 -5.37
CA ILE A 191 -11.76 -2.15 -4.39
C ILE A 191 -12.72 -3.09 -5.11
N PHE A 192 -13.44 -2.60 -6.12
CA PHE A 192 -14.33 -3.44 -6.93
C PHE A 192 -13.55 -4.51 -7.73
N ARG A 193 -12.34 -4.19 -8.22
CA ARG A 193 -11.47 -5.20 -8.84
C ARG A 193 -11.05 -6.30 -7.86
N LEU A 194 -10.63 -5.92 -6.65
CA LEU A 194 -10.20 -6.85 -5.60
C LEU A 194 -11.34 -7.72 -5.06
N TYR A 195 -12.58 -7.24 -5.08
CA TYR A 195 -13.74 -8.05 -4.70
C TYR A 195 -13.83 -9.37 -5.48
N ARG A 196 -13.34 -9.41 -6.73
CA ARG A 196 -13.36 -10.61 -7.58
C ARG A 196 -12.47 -11.76 -7.08
N VAL A 197 -11.58 -11.48 -6.13
CA VAL A 197 -10.60 -12.43 -5.59
C VAL A 197 -10.75 -12.61 -4.08
N ILE A 198 -11.89 -12.17 -3.53
CA ILE A 198 -12.28 -12.42 -2.14
C ILE A 198 -13.18 -13.66 -2.08
N ASP A 199 -13.06 -14.43 -1.01
CA ASP A 199 -14.00 -15.51 -0.70
C ASP A 199 -15.31 -14.92 -0.11
N PRO A 200 -16.44 -14.97 -0.83
CA PRO A 200 -17.71 -14.44 -0.35
C PRO A 200 -18.30 -15.20 0.85
N GLY A 201 -17.78 -16.41 1.15
CA GLY A 201 -18.18 -17.20 2.31
C GLY A 201 -17.47 -16.80 3.61
N GLN A 202 -16.40 -16.02 3.53
CA GLN A 202 -15.60 -15.63 4.68
C GLN A 202 -16.14 -14.35 5.34
N VAL A 203 -15.96 -14.27 6.66
CA VAL A 203 -16.07 -13.04 7.44
C VAL A 203 -14.71 -12.77 8.07
N LEU A 204 -14.22 -11.54 7.94
CA LEU A 204 -12.98 -11.08 8.52
C LEU A 204 -13.26 -10.09 9.64
N ASP A 205 -12.89 -10.47 10.85
CA ASP A 205 -12.89 -9.54 11.97
C ASP A 205 -11.73 -8.55 11.82
N VAL A 206 -12.03 -7.26 11.93
CA VAL A 206 -11.06 -6.17 11.76
C VAL A 206 -11.11 -5.20 12.95
N PRO A 207 -9.99 -4.52 13.27
CA PRO A 207 -9.99 -3.45 14.27
C PRO A 207 -11.12 -2.43 14.06
N ALA A 208 -11.64 -1.87 15.17
CA ALA A 208 -12.78 -0.96 15.12
C ALA A 208 -12.55 0.24 14.20
N ALA A 209 -11.39 0.89 14.28
CA ALA A 209 -11.03 2.02 13.43
C ALA A 209 -11.07 1.66 11.93
N ILE A 210 -10.56 0.48 11.56
CA ILE A 210 -10.57 -0.01 10.18
C ILE A 210 -12.01 -0.28 9.72
N ARG A 211 -12.84 -0.86 10.61
CA ARG A 211 -14.26 -1.09 10.33
C ARG A 211 -15.02 0.21 10.10
N ASP A 212 -14.73 1.22 10.90
CA ASP A 212 -15.35 2.54 10.79
C ASP A 212 -14.98 3.20 9.46
N ASP A 213 -13.72 3.11 9.03
CA ASP A 213 -13.27 3.57 7.71
C ASP A 213 -13.98 2.84 6.56
N ILE A 214 -14.05 1.50 6.62
CA ILE A 214 -14.76 0.69 5.61
C ILE A 214 -16.24 1.09 5.54
N THR A 215 -16.87 1.27 6.71
CA THR A 215 -18.28 1.68 6.83
C THR A 215 -18.50 3.06 6.24
N ALA A 216 -17.64 4.02 6.59
CA ALA A 216 -17.69 5.39 6.07
C ALA A 216 -17.51 5.42 4.55
N PHE A 217 -16.55 4.65 4.03
CA PHE A 217 -16.33 4.53 2.59
C PHE A 217 -17.58 4.01 1.86
N PHE A 218 -18.14 2.88 2.30
CA PHE A 218 -19.31 2.31 1.64
C PHE A 218 -20.58 3.15 1.81
N ASN A 219 -20.68 3.97 2.87
CA ASN A 219 -21.75 4.95 3.00
C ASN A 219 -21.57 6.08 1.98
N ALA A 220 -20.34 6.57 1.80
CA ALA A 220 -20.04 7.66 0.88
C ALA A 220 -20.26 7.29 -0.59
N ILE A 221 -19.98 6.03 -0.96
CA ILE A 221 -20.12 5.56 -2.35
C ILE A 221 -21.45 4.87 -2.67
N ALA A 222 -22.40 4.82 -1.73
CA ALA A 222 -23.64 4.04 -1.87
C ALA A 222 -24.45 4.42 -3.12
N ASP A 223 -24.51 5.72 -3.42
CA ASP A 223 -25.23 6.29 -4.56
C ASP A 223 -24.31 6.68 -5.72
N GLU A 224 -23.00 6.42 -5.61
CA GLU A 224 -22.06 6.72 -6.68
C GLU A 224 -22.09 5.62 -7.76
N PRO A 225 -22.30 5.97 -9.04
CA PRO A 225 -22.23 4.99 -10.11
C PRO A 225 -20.81 4.42 -10.24
N VAL A 226 -20.73 3.11 -10.45
CA VAL A 226 -19.49 2.38 -10.74
C VAL A 226 -19.71 1.62 -12.05
N ASP A 227 -18.87 1.91 -13.04
CA ASP A 227 -18.90 1.18 -14.32
C ASP A 227 -18.26 -0.20 -14.15
N LEU A 228 -19.01 -1.14 -13.58
CA LEU A 228 -18.56 -2.52 -13.35
C LEU A 228 -18.14 -3.24 -14.64
N LYS A 229 -18.76 -2.92 -15.78
CA LYS A 229 -18.39 -3.51 -17.07
C LYS A 229 -16.96 -3.13 -17.45
N SER A 230 -16.58 -1.87 -17.27
CA SER A 230 -15.20 -1.41 -17.47
C SER A 230 -14.18 -2.07 -16.53
N LEU A 231 -14.65 -2.62 -15.40
CA LEU A 231 -13.83 -3.35 -14.42
C LEU A 231 -13.79 -4.87 -14.67
N GLY A 232 -14.47 -5.34 -15.72
CA GLY A 232 -14.57 -6.77 -16.03
C GLY A 232 -15.55 -7.53 -15.13
N ILE A 233 -16.54 -6.83 -14.56
CA ILE A 233 -17.58 -7.37 -13.68
C ILE A 233 -18.93 -7.18 -14.38
N SER A 234 -19.52 -8.27 -14.87
CA SER A 234 -20.74 -8.23 -15.70
C SER A 234 -21.95 -8.95 -15.08
N SER A 235 -21.75 -9.75 -14.04
CA SER A 235 -22.75 -10.63 -13.43
C SER A 235 -23.42 -10.07 -12.17
N THR A 236 -23.07 -8.84 -11.75
CA THR A 236 -23.60 -8.19 -10.54
C THR A 236 -23.69 -6.68 -10.72
N ASP A 237 -24.50 -6.03 -9.88
CA ASP A 237 -24.52 -4.58 -9.71
C ASP A 237 -23.65 -4.13 -8.53
N SER A 238 -23.39 -2.82 -8.45
CA SER A 238 -22.50 -2.23 -7.42
C SER A 238 -23.10 -2.33 -6.02
N SER A 239 -24.43 -2.23 -5.89
CA SER A 239 -25.12 -2.31 -4.61
C SER A 239 -24.94 -3.70 -3.98
N ARG A 240 -25.05 -4.76 -4.77
CA ARG A 240 -24.80 -6.13 -4.32
C ARG A 240 -23.35 -6.33 -3.88
N VAL A 241 -22.38 -5.84 -4.65
CA VAL A 241 -20.95 -5.92 -4.26
C VAL A 241 -20.70 -5.21 -2.94
N ILE A 242 -21.30 -4.03 -2.74
CA ILE A 242 -21.18 -3.27 -1.48
C ILE A 242 -21.79 -4.08 -0.31
N VAL A 243 -22.95 -4.69 -0.49
CA VAL A 243 -23.59 -5.54 0.54
C VAL A 243 -22.69 -6.72 0.92
N GLU A 244 -22.13 -7.41 -0.08
CA GLU A 244 -21.26 -8.56 0.15
C GLU A 244 -19.95 -8.16 0.84
N LEU A 245 -19.33 -7.05 0.44
CA LEU A 245 -18.14 -6.53 1.13
C LEU A 245 -18.44 -6.05 2.56
N ARG A 246 -19.59 -5.42 2.80
CA ARG A 246 -20.03 -5.07 4.17
C ARG A 246 -20.20 -6.30 5.04
N ARG A 247 -20.78 -7.38 4.49
CA ARG A 247 -20.89 -8.66 5.18
C ARG A 247 -19.52 -9.27 5.46
N PHE A 248 -18.61 -9.23 4.48
CA PHE A 248 -17.25 -9.73 4.63
C PHE A 248 -16.51 -9.07 5.81
N TYR A 249 -16.68 -7.75 6.01
CA TYR A 249 -16.08 -7.02 7.13
C TYR A 249 -17.01 -6.83 8.35
N SER A 250 -18.06 -7.64 8.47
CA SER A 250 -18.96 -7.62 9.63
C SER A 250 -18.32 -8.26 10.86
N ARG A 251 -18.86 -8.00 12.06
CA ARG A 251 -18.38 -8.68 13.27
C ARG A 251 -18.80 -10.15 13.20
N VAL A 252 -17.87 -11.04 13.53
CA VAL A 252 -18.24 -12.42 13.87
C VAL A 252 -18.92 -12.36 15.24
N ALA A 253 -20.15 -12.87 15.32
CA ALA A 253 -20.94 -12.91 16.55
C ALA A 253 -20.41 -13.95 17.53
#